data_AF-W9Z560-F1
#
_entry.id   AF-W9Z560-F1
#
_cell.length_a   1.000
_cell.length_b   1.000
_cell.length_c   1.000
_cell.angle_alpha   90.00
_cell.angle_beta   90.00
_cell.angle_gamma   90.00
#
_symmetry.space_group_name_H-M   'P 1'
#
loop_
_entity.id
_entity.type
_entity.pdbx_description
1 polymer ?
#
loop_
_entity_poly.entity_id
_entity_poly.type
_entity_poly.pdbx_seq_one_letter_code
_entity_poly.pdbx_strand_id
1 'polypeptide(L)'
;PGDRNGASPTPRTGTSHDIPEWRRDKYILGGYRPLEADYLQVIKSLSYLHNETCNVYTHLIGSLLLPSFATAILLAALVSIPKFRTLPWCSVRVGAYAALGASAFIPLLHGVQ
;
A
#
# COMPACT_ATOMS: atom_id res chain seq x y z
N PRO A 1 -41.70 -25.76 11.68
CA PRO A 1 -41.66 -24.40 12.26
C PRO A 1 -40.24 -24.03 12.72
N GLY A 2 -39.60 -23.09 12.01
CA GLY A 2 -38.47 -22.33 12.55
C GLY A 2 -37.08 -22.71 12.07
N ASP A 3 -36.83 -22.74 10.77
CA ASP A 3 -35.49 -22.39 10.26
C ASP A 3 -35.25 -20.90 10.57
N ARG A 4 -34.53 -20.64 11.66
CA ARG A 4 -33.93 -19.33 11.93
C ARG A 4 -32.43 -19.47 11.71
N ASN A 5 -32.03 -19.55 10.44
CA ASN A 5 -30.71 -19.13 9.95
C ASN A 5 -30.47 -17.65 10.28
N GLY A 6 -30.35 -17.33 11.56
CA GLY A 6 -29.79 -16.08 12.04
C GLY A 6 -28.28 -16.19 11.93
N ALA A 7 -27.74 -16.00 10.73
CA ALA A 7 -26.32 -15.72 10.58
C ALA A 7 -26.04 -14.42 11.37
N SER A 8 -25.55 -14.56 12.60
CA SER A 8 -25.04 -13.42 13.35
C SER A 8 -23.93 -12.79 12.51
N PRO A 9 -23.99 -11.48 12.19
CA PRO A 9 -22.94 -10.86 11.39
C PRO A 9 -21.63 -11.05 12.14
N THR A 10 -20.69 -11.78 11.53
CA THR A 10 -19.35 -11.94 12.09
C THR A 10 -18.79 -10.56 12.40
N PRO A 11 -18.41 -10.30 13.66
CA PRO A 11 -17.94 -8.98 14.06
C PRO A 11 -16.75 -8.57 13.20
N ARG A 12 -16.83 -7.37 12.60
CA ARG A 12 -15.82 -6.86 11.64
C ARG A 12 -14.45 -6.64 12.28
N THR A 13 -14.41 -6.51 13.60
CA THR A 13 -13.23 -6.33 14.43
C THR A 13 -13.40 -7.08 15.75
N GLY A 14 -12.33 -7.71 16.24
CA GLY A 14 -12.30 -8.42 17.52
C GLY A 14 -11.94 -7.51 18.69
N THR A 15 -12.31 -7.93 19.91
CA THR A 15 -11.88 -7.28 21.15
C THR A 15 -10.58 -7.90 21.67
N SER A 16 -9.92 -7.25 22.62
CA SER A 16 -8.65 -7.72 23.20
C SER A 16 -8.72 -9.14 23.79
N HIS A 17 -9.91 -9.56 24.26
CA HIS A 17 -10.14 -10.89 24.81
C HIS A 17 -10.26 -11.99 23.73
N ASP A 18 -10.62 -11.62 22.50
CA ASP A 18 -10.84 -12.55 21.39
C ASP A 18 -9.54 -12.89 20.63
N ILE A 19 -8.43 -12.23 20.97
CA ILE A 19 -7.13 -12.39 20.29
C ILE A 19 -6.09 -13.10 21.17
N PRO A 20 -5.17 -13.87 20.54
CA PRO A 20 -4.12 -14.55 21.27
C PRO A 20 -3.11 -13.56 21.89
N GLU A 21 -2.53 -13.95 23.02
CA GLU A 21 -1.75 -13.04 23.88
C GLU A 21 -0.54 -12.41 23.18
N TRP A 22 0.08 -13.12 22.23
CA TRP A 22 1.23 -12.62 21.47
C TRP A 22 0.89 -11.41 20.56
N ARG A 23 -0.39 -11.22 20.21
CA ARG A 23 -0.87 -10.07 19.42
C ARG A 23 -1.46 -8.97 20.31
N ARG A 24 -1.74 -9.31 21.56
CA ARG A 24 -2.49 -8.43 22.48
C ARG A 24 -1.57 -7.34 23.00
N ASP A 25 -1.95 -6.09 22.72
CA ASP A 25 -1.35 -4.94 23.39
C ASP A 25 -2.18 -4.58 24.62
N LYS A 26 -1.49 -4.23 25.71
CA LYS A 26 -2.09 -3.80 26.98
C LYS A 26 -2.95 -2.54 26.82
N TYR A 27 -2.62 -1.66 25.87
CA TYR A 27 -3.30 -0.38 25.70
C TYR A 27 -4.38 -0.39 24.61
N ILE A 28 -4.46 -1.45 23.81
CA ILE A 28 -5.42 -1.56 22.71
C ILE A 28 -6.58 -2.47 23.16
N LEU A 29 -7.70 -1.83 23.49
CA LEU A 29 -8.88 -2.49 24.06
C LEU A 29 -9.75 -3.20 23.01
N GLY A 30 -9.65 -2.82 21.74
CA GLY A 30 -10.42 -3.42 20.64
C GLY A 30 -10.02 -2.88 19.27
N GLY A 31 -10.79 -3.24 18.24
CA GLY A 31 -10.50 -2.83 16.86
C GLY A 31 -9.46 -3.72 16.16
N TYR A 32 -9.22 -4.93 16.69
CA TYR A 32 -8.28 -5.87 16.10
C TYR A 32 -8.85 -6.48 14.82
N ARG A 33 -7.99 -6.60 13.80
CA ARG A 33 -8.30 -7.26 12.55
C ARG A 33 -8.38 -8.78 12.75
N PRO A 34 -9.36 -9.50 12.18
CA PRO A 34 -9.44 -10.96 12.23
C PRO A 34 -8.16 -11.63 11.72
N LEU A 35 -7.81 -12.81 12.27
CA LEU A 35 -6.60 -13.56 11.87
C LEU A 35 -6.74 -14.14 10.45
N GLU A 36 -7.94 -14.61 10.11
CA GLU A 36 -8.23 -15.33 8.87
C GLU A 36 -9.02 -14.44 7.92
N ALA A 37 -8.31 -13.55 7.23
CA ALA A 37 -8.93 -12.62 6.30
C ALA A 37 -8.48 -12.93 4.86
N ASP A 38 -9.44 -13.20 3.99
CA ASP A 38 -9.18 -13.32 2.55
C ASP A 38 -8.61 -12.02 1.97
N TYR A 39 -7.94 -12.09 0.81
CA TYR A 39 -7.42 -10.90 0.11
C TYR A 39 -8.48 -9.81 -0.10
N LEU A 40 -9.72 -10.18 -0.45
CA LEU A 40 -10.83 -9.23 -0.57
C LEU A 40 -11.19 -8.57 0.76
N GLN A 41 -11.09 -9.31 1.88
CA GLN A 41 -11.30 -8.76 3.21
C GLN A 41 -10.14 -7.83 3.62
N VAL A 42 -8.91 -8.08 3.17
CA VAL A 42 -7.76 -7.16 3.32
C VAL A 42 -8.04 -5.84 2.61
N ILE A 43 -8.43 -5.90 1.33
CA ILE A 43 -8.72 -4.71 0.53
C ILE A 43 -9.90 -3.95 1.15
N LYS A 44 -10.96 -4.67 1.55
CA LYS A 44 -12.11 -4.08 2.25
C LYS A 44 -11.74 -3.49 3.62
N SER A 45 -10.72 -4.03 4.29
CA SER A 45 -10.23 -3.44 5.55
C SER A 45 -9.57 -2.08 5.39
N LEU A 46 -9.10 -1.73 4.19
CA LEU A 46 -8.64 -0.38 3.92
C LEU A 46 -9.77 0.65 4.02
N SER A 47 -11.03 0.27 3.81
CA SER A 47 -12.17 1.20 3.83
C SER A 47 -12.83 1.38 5.21
N TYR A 48 -12.29 0.77 6.27
CA TYR A 48 -12.81 0.94 7.64
C TYR A 48 -11.68 1.05 8.67
N LEU A 49 -12.00 1.63 9.83
CA LEU A 49 -11.01 1.88 10.88
C LEU A 49 -10.73 0.61 11.70
N HIS A 50 -9.46 0.25 11.82
CA HIS A 50 -8.92 -0.83 12.63
C HIS A 50 -7.58 -0.40 13.25
N ASN A 51 -7.06 -1.16 14.21
CA ASN A 51 -5.83 -0.80 14.94
C ASN A 51 -4.62 -0.56 14.02
N GLU A 52 -4.52 -1.34 12.94
CA GLU A 52 -3.45 -1.20 11.94
C GLU A 52 -3.74 -0.15 10.85
N THR A 53 -4.88 0.56 10.86
CA THR A 53 -5.23 1.46 9.75
C THR A 53 -4.21 2.57 9.62
N CYS A 54 -3.89 3.25 10.73
CA CYS A 54 -2.89 4.32 10.70
C CYS A 54 -1.53 3.79 10.19
N ASN A 55 -1.10 2.63 10.69
CA ASN A 55 0.15 1.98 10.29
C ASN A 55 0.19 1.67 8.78
N VAL A 56 -0.88 1.08 8.25
CA VAL A 56 -0.99 0.78 6.81
C VAL A 56 -1.00 2.07 5.97
N TYR A 57 -1.76 3.08 6.39
CA TYR A 57 -1.88 4.33 5.63
C TYR A 57 -0.58 5.15 5.63
N THR A 58 0.14 5.24 6.75
CA THR A 58 1.42 5.96 6.78
C THR A 58 2.45 5.30 5.86
N HIS A 59 2.51 3.97 5.83
CA HIS A 59 3.37 3.23 4.90
C HIS A 59 2.91 3.37 3.44
N LEU A 60 1.61 3.32 3.16
CA LEU A 60 1.06 3.48 1.80
C LEU A 60 1.30 4.88 1.25
N ILE A 61 1.11 5.91 2.06
CA ILE A 61 1.42 7.29 1.69
C ILE A 61 2.93 7.45 1.46
N GLY A 62 3.75 6.88 2.35
CA GLY A 62 5.20 6.88 2.22
C GLY A 62 5.69 6.21 0.93
N SER A 63 5.11 5.06 0.57
CA SER A 63 5.50 4.31 -0.62
C SER A 63 5.14 5.02 -1.93
N LEU A 64 4.12 5.89 -1.93
CA LEU A 64 3.76 6.73 -3.07
C LEU A 64 4.59 8.02 -3.14
N LEU A 65 4.74 8.71 -2.01
CA LEU A 65 5.37 10.03 -1.99
C LEU A 65 6.89 9.98 -2.08
N LEU A 66 7.55 9.06 -1.37
CA LEU A 66 9.02 9.03 -1.30
C LEU A 66 9.68 8.75 -2.67
N PRO A 67 9.27 7.72 -3.44
CA PRO A 67 9.86 7.49 -4.76
C PRO A 67 9.53 8.60 -5.77
N SER A 68 8.31 9.15 -5.70
CA SER A 68 7.90 10.28 -6.55
C SER A 68 8.76 11.51 -6.31
N PHE A 69 9.00 11.84 -5.04
CA PHE A 69 9.83 12.98 -4.65
C PHE A 69 11.31 12.75 -5.01
N ALA A 70 11.86 11.57 -4.76
CA ALA A 70 13.22 11.21 -5.14
C ALA A 70 13.42 11.29 -6.67
N THR A 71 12.45 10.81 -7.44
CA THR A 71 12.46 10.90 -8.91
C THR A 71 12.41 12.36 -9.37
N ALA A 72 11.54 13.18 -8.79
CA ALA A 72 11.45 14.60 -9.12
C ALA A 72 12.76 15.35 -8.82
N ILE A 73 13.41 15.08 -7.69
CA ILE A 73 14.72 15.66 -7.35
C ILE A 73 15.78 15.22 -8.35
N LEU A 74 15.86 13.93 -8.68
CA LEU A 74 16.82 13.41 -9.65
C LEU A 74 16.65 14.08 -11.01
N LEU A 75 15.41 14.22 -11.48
CA LEU A 75 15.09 14.90 -12.73
C LEU A 75 15.47 16.38 -12.68
N ALA A 76 15.14 17.08 -11.59
CA ALA A 76 15.49 18.49 -11.43
C ALA A 76 17.01 18.72 -11.37
N ALA A 77 17.75 17.82 -10.72
CA ALA A 77 19.21 17.85 -10.67
C ALA A 77 19.83 17.65 -12.05
N LEU A 78 19.31 16.67 -12.82
CA LEU A 78 19.75 16.40 -14.19
C LEU A 78 19.52 17.59 -15.14
N VAL A 79 18.45 18.35 -14.94
CA VAL A 79 18.14 19.55 -15.73
C VAL A 79 18.98 20.75 -15.30
N SER A 80 19.21 20.93 -13.99
CA SER A 80 19.87 22.12 -13.42
C SER A 80 21.37 22.18 -13.71
N ILE A 81 22.04 21.02 -13.82
CA ILE A 81 23.48 20.98 -14.04
C ILE A 81 23.79 21.27 -15.52
N PRO A 82 24.48 22.38 -15.85
CA PRO A 82 24.71 22.81 -17.24
C PRO A 82 25.53 21.81 -18.07
N LYS A 83 26.35 20.97 -17.42
CA LYS A 83 27.13 19.89 -18.06
C LYS A 83 26.23 18.82 -18.73
N PHE A 84 25.00 18.64 -18.26
CA PHE A 84 24.04 17.68 -18.81
C PHE A 84 23.04 18.32 -19.80
N ARG A 85 23.18 19.61 -20.14
CA ARG A 85 22.32 20.32 -21.11
C ARG A 85 22.73 20.14 -22.58
N THR A 86 23.78 19.37 -22.87
CA THR A 86 24.26 19.11 -24.23
C THR A 86 23.39 18.06 -24.96
N LEU A 87 23.23 18.21 -26.29
CA LEU A 87 22.45 17.35 -27.21
C LEU A 87 22.54 15.82 -26.94
N PRO A 88 23.70 15.24 -26.57
CA PRO A 88 23.82 13.79 -26.33
C PRO A 88 22.99 13.27 -25.15
N TRP A 89 22.67 14.12 -24.17
CA TRP A 89 21.91 13.73 -22.98
C TRP A 89 20.39 13.77 -23.17
N CYS A 90 19.91 14.28 -24.30
CA CYS A 90 18.49 14.22 -24.66
C CYS A 90 18.02 12.76 -24.80
N SER A 91 18.80 11.93 -25.49
CA SER A 91 18.52 10.49 -25.62
C SER A 91 18.56 9.76 -24.28
N VAL A 92 19.45 10.16 -23.36
CA VAL A 92 19.51 9.60 -21.99
C VAL A 92 18.26 9.99 -21.20
N ARG A 93 17.77 11.24 -21.31
CA ARG A 93 16.53 11.68 -20.65
C ARG A 93 15.32 10.96 -21.22
N VAL A 94 15.19 10.89 -22.54
CA VAL A 94 14.09 10.17 -23.22
C VAL A 94 14.13 8.69 -22.86
N GLY A 95 15.31 8.06 -22.85
CA GLY A 95 15.50 6.68 -22.41
C GLY A 95 15.10 6.46 -20.96
N ALA A 96 15.45 7.37 -20.05
CA ALA A 96 15.05 7.31 -18.65
C ALA A 96 13.52 7.42 -18.51
N TYR A 97 12.86 8.34 -19.20
CA TYR A 97 11.39 8.46 -19.19
C TYR A 97 10.70 7.24 -19.78
N ALA A 98 11.22 6.70 -20.89
CA ALA A 98 10.70 5.50 -21.51
C ALA A 98 10.86 4.28 -20.59
N ALA A 99 12.01 4.12 -19.93
CA ALA A 99 12.25 3.03 -18.97
C ALA A 99 11.35 3.14 -17.73
N LEU A 100 11.14 4.35 -17.20
CA LEU A 100 10.25 4.61 -16.08
C LEU A 100 8.78 4.38 -16.45
N GLY A 101 8.38 4.75 -17.67
CA GLY A 101 7.05 4.43 -18.20
C GLY A 101 6.87 2.94 -18.45
N ALA A 102 7.88 2.26 -18.99
CA ALA A 102 7.85 0.83 -19.26
C ALA A 102 7.80 -0.01 -17.98
N SER A 103 8.45 0.44 -16.90
CA SER A 103 8.46 -0.29 -15.62
C SER A 103 7.07 -0.37 -14.96
N ALA A 104 6.16 0.57 -15.28
CA ALA A 104 4.76 0.52 -14.85
C ALA A 104 3.98 -0.67 -15.43
N PHE A 105 4.46 -1.28 -16.53
CA PHE A 105 3.84 -2.47 -17.14
C PHE A 105 4.36 -3.78 -16.56
N ILE A 106 5.48 -3.78 -15.85
CA ILE A 106 6.09 -5.00 -15.26
C ILE A 106 5.12 -5.68 -14.27
N PRO A 107 4.44 -4.96 -13.36
CA PRO A 107 3.45 -5.56 -12.47
C PRO A 107 2.20 -6.08 -13.20
N LEU A 108 1.83 -5.46 -14.33
CA LEU A 108 0.68 -5.89 -15.15
C LEU A 108 0.95 -7.21 -15.87
N LEU A 109 2.17 -7.42 -16.35
CA LEU A 109 2.58 -8.67 -17.00
C LEU A 109 2.78 -9.81 -16.00
N HIS A 110 3.28 -9.52 -14.80
CA HIS A 110 3.45 -10.51 -13.74
C HIS A 110 2.15 -10.88 -12.99
N GLY A 111 1.08 -10.10 -13.13
CA GLY A 111 -0.21 -10.36 -12.47
C GLY A 111 -1.18 -11.27 -13.25
N VAL A 112 -0.77 -11.79 -14.41
CA VAL A 112 -1.61 -12.59 -15.35
C VAL A 112 -1.28 -14.09 -15.33
N GLN A 113 -0.42 -14.56 -14.42
CA GLN A 113 -0.10 -15.98 -14.21
C GLN A 113 -0.65 -16.48 -12.88
#